data_AF-A0A7W1A089-F1
#
_entry.id   AF-A0A7W1A089-F1
#
_cell.length_a   1.000
_cell.length_b   1.000
_cell.length_c   1.000
_cell.angle_alpha   90.00
_cell.angle_beta   90.00
_cell.angle_gamma   90.00
#
_symmetry.space_group_name_H-M   'P 1'
#
loop_
_entity.id
_entity.type
_entity.pdbx_description
1 polymer ?
#
loop_
_entity_poly.entity_id
_entity_poly.type
_entity_poly.pdbx_seq_one_letter_code
_entity_poly.pdbx_strand_id
1 'polypeptide(L)'
;MLPRAELITALERALEAVEIVRLSRPPPDDVAALRVTAGAKLHLATTCPADPTLAWVASDIGDGCITRAAFDAVIAAAKALQAPVSEIIERRLAPFEPSKITLADGASLDLARSPVVGGKPADPTAVAELLAVLAVPAELGSEAQRPVKTMIGIQLKNGGSIVLELLGDGLVRRAGETMALKLTPAAYAALARGAKDLADRSVWTEEPTTIVALQIDGITYARGAVIGEWTRTPAGQVNGARVEALVGALATLKRSPEVASFTKAHDVTLAVAAPAGPAVRRSLTVGARVQGGCTAHAGTETVRLPASVCDSVTALAK
;
A
#
# COMPACT_ATOMS: atom_id res chain seq x y z
N MET A 1 -13.05 -16.34 -10.88
CA MET A 1 -13.06 -15.00 -10.24
C MET A 1 -13.69 -15.13 -8.88
N LEU A 2 -13.05 -14.61 -7.84
CA LEU A 2 -13.58 -14.63 -6.50
C LEU A 2 -14.83 -13.75 -6.42
N PRO A 3 -15.95 -14.25 -5.87
CA PRO A 3 -17.08 -13.41 -5.53
C PRO A 3 -16.70 -12.44 -4.41
N ARG A 4 -17.39 -11.30 -4.35
CA ARG A 4 -17.26 -10.33 -3.27
C ARG A 4 -17.53 -10.99 -1.91
N ALA A 5 -16.63 -10.76 -0.95
CA ALA A 5 -16.66 -11.44 0.34
C ALA A 5 -18.00 -11.20 1.08
N GLU A 6 -18.56 -10.00 0.98
CA GLU A 6 -19.84 -9.64 1.57
C GLU A 6 -21.03 -10.43 1.01
N LEU A 7 -20.99 -10.86 -0.26
CA LEU A 7 -22.04 -11.68 -0.84
C LEU A 7 -21.98 -13.11 -0.30
N ILE A 8 -20.76 -13.62 -0.10
CA ILE A 8 -20.53 -14.92 0.53
C ILE A 8 -20.92 -14.88 2.01
N THR A 9 -20.46 -13.89 2.77
CA THR A 9 -20.83 -13.71 4.18
C THR A 9 -22.33 -13.50 4.36
N ALA A 10 -23.01 -12.82 3.43
CA ALA A 10 -24.47 -12.67 3.48
C ALA A 10 -25.17 -14.02 3.30
N LEU A 11 -24.69 -14.86 2.38
CA LEU A 11 -25.23 -16.21 2.19
C LEU A 11 -24.93 -17.11 3.39
N GLU A 12 -23.69 -17.12 3.90
CA GLU A 12 -23.29 -17.88 5.09
C GLU A 12 -24.17 -17.50 6.28
N ARG A 13 -24.32 -16.21 6.57
CA ARG A 13 -25.19 -15.72 7.66
C ARG A 13 -26.65 -16.11 7.46
N ALA A 14 -27.16 -16.03 6.23
CA ALA A 14 -28.54 -16.44 5.93
C ALA A 14 -28.74 -17.94 6.17
N LEU A 15 -27.74 -18.77 5.85
CA LEU A 15 -27.76 -20.21 6.07
C LEU A 15 -27.59 -20.56 7.56
N GLU A 16 -26.72 -19.87 8.31
CA GLU A 16 -26.55 -20.05 9.76
C GLU A 16 -27.83 -19.72 10.55
N ALA A 17 -28.65 -18.80 10.04
CA ALA A 17 -29.93 -18.43 10.65
C ALA A 17 -31.08 -19.42 10.33
N VAL A 18 -30.82 -20.46 9.52
CA VAL A 18 -31.84 -21.46 9.19
C VAL A 18 -32.01 -22.42 10.37
N GLU A 19 -33.21 -22.42 10.94
CA GLU A 19 -33.62 -23.34 12.00
C GLU A 19 -34.86 -24.14 11.56
N ILE A 20 -34.78 -25.47 11.68
CA ILE A 20 -35.94 -26.34 11.47
C ILE A 20 -36.88 -26.20 12.67
N VAL A 21 -37.96 -25.43 12.50
CA VAL A 21 -38.96 -25.18 13.54
C VAL A 21 -39.99 -26.30 13.66
N ARG A 22 -40.08 -27.17 12.64
CA ARG A 22 -40.98 -28.34 12.61
C ARG A 22 -40.46 -29.40 11.65
N LEU A 23 -40.44 -30.67 12.05
CA LEU A 23 -40.13 -31.76 11.12
C LEU A 23 -41.29 -31.98 10.13
N SER A 24 -40.96 -32.19 8.86
CA SER A 24 -41.95 -32.44 7.80
C SER A 24 -41.36 -33.30 6.69
N ARG A 25 -42.21 -34.09 6.04
CA ARG A 25 -41.86 -34.80 4.80
C ARG A 25 -41.66 -33.81 3.66
N PRO A 26 -40.89 -34.18 2.62
CA PRO A 26 -40.72 -33.36 1.43
C PRO A 26 -42.07 -33.06 0.74
N PRO A 27 -42.24 -31.85 0.17
CA PRO A 27 -43.38 -31.52 -0.66
C PRO A 27 -43.37 -32.35 -1.95
N PRO A 28 -44.55 -32.66 -2.52
CA PRO A 28 -44.66 -33.45 -3.74
C PRO A 28 -44.10 -32.75 -4.99
N ASP A 29 -44.13 -31.40 -5.04
CA ASP A 29 -43.65 -30.60 -6.18
C ASP A 29 -43.01 -29.27 -5.68
N ASP A 30 -42.14 -28.68 -6.51
CA ASP A 30 -41.37 -27.42 -6.34
C ASP A 30 -40.22 -27.41 -5.32
N VAL A 31 -39.03 -27.83 -5.77
CA VAL A 31 -37.79 -27.73 -4.99
C VAL A 31 -36.72 -26.98 -5.77
N ALA A 32 -36.40 -25.76 -5.32
CA ALA A 32 -35.21 -25.05 -5.75
C ALA A 32 -33.98 -25.70 -5.10
N ALA A 33 -33.01 -26.13 -5.91
CA ALA A 33 -31.76 -26.69 -5.43
C ALA A 33 -30.68 -25.61 -5.34
N LEU A 34 -30.17 -25.37 -4.14
CA LEU A 34 -28.93 -24.63 -3.90
C LEU A 34 -27.82 -25.63 -3.61
N ARG A 35 -26.78 -25.63 -4.44
CA ARG A 35 -25.59 -26.46 -4.23
C ARG A 35 -24.44 -25.58 -3.77
N VAL A 36 -23.93 -25.85 -2.57
CA VAL A 36 -22.72 -25.20 -2.05
C VAL A 36 -21.52 -26.11 -2.35
N THR A 37 -20.41 -25.53 -2.80
CA THR A 37 -19.22 -26.24 -3.32
C THR A 37 -18.55 -27.17 -2.31
N ALA A 38 -18.90 -27.08 -1.01
CA ALA A 38 -18.47 -28.00 0.04
C ALA A 38 -19.27 -29.32 0.10
N GLY A 39 -20.19 -29.57 -0.84
CA GLY A 39 -20.95 -30.82 -0.93
C GLY A 39 -22.32 -30.78 -0.26
N ALA A 40 -22.56 -29.79 0.59
CA ALA A 40 -23.88 -29.52 1.15
C ALA A 40 -24.86 -29.16 0.03
N LYS A 41 -25.94 -29.94 -0.07
CA LYS A 41 -27.07 -29.68 -0.96
C LYS A 41 -28.22 -29.20 -0.10
N LEU A 42 -28.64 -27.97 -0.35
CA LEU A 42 -29.83 -27.41 0.25
C LEU A 42 -30.95 -27.44 -0.78
N HIS A 43 -32.04 -28.08 -0.42
CA HIS A 43 -33.25 -28.16 -1.22
C HIS A 43 -34.29 -27.28 -0.53
N LEU A 44 -34.85 -26.32 -1.25
CA LEU A 44 -35.76 -25.32 -0.68
C LEU A 44 -37.08 -25.34 -1.44
N ALA A 45 -38.19 -25.32 -0.70
CA ALA A 45 -39.53 -25.15 -1.27
C ALA A 45 -40.26 -24.01 -0.56
N THR A 46 -41.06 -23.26 -1.31
CA THR A 46 -41.75 -22.05 -0.81
C THR A 46 -42.81 -22.34 0.26
N THR A 47 -43.27 -23.59 0.35
CA THR A 47 -44.37 -24.01 1.24
C THR A 47 -44.03 -25.32 1.93
N CYS A 48 -44.29 -25.41 3.24
CA CYS A 48 -44.14 -26.64 3.99
C CYS A 48 -45.44 -27.46 4.00
N PRO A 49 -45.41 -28.78 3.73
CA PRO A 49 -46.62 -29.62 3.74
C PRO A 49 -47.36 -29.63 5.08
N ALA A 50 -46.63 -29.58 6.18
CA ALA A 50 -47.21 -29.56 7.53
C ALA A 50 -47.73 -28.18 7.97
N ASP A 51 -47.37 -27.11 7.26
CA ASP A 51 -47.77 -25.73 7.56
C ASP A 51 -47.52 -24.80 6.35
N PRO A 52 -48.56 -24.42 5.60
CA PRO A 52 -48.41 -23.56 4.42
C PRO A 52 -47.85 -22.16 4.72
N THR A 53 -47.82 -21.73 5.99
CA THR A 53 -47.22 -20.45 6.39
C THR A 53 -45.70 -20.51 6.53
N LEU A 54 -45.14 -21.72 6.57
CA LEU A 54 -43.71 -21.99 6.64
C LEU A 54 -43.17 -22.40 5.26
N ALA A 55 -41.87 -22.28 5.07
CA ALA A 55 -41.16 -22.84 3.93
C ALA A 55 -40.58 -24.20 4.31
N TRP A 56 -40.17 -25.01 3.33
CA TRP A 56 -39.54 -26.31 3.59
C TRP A 56 -38.09 -26.32 3.14
N VAL A 57 -37.26 -27.03 3.90
CA VAL A 57 -35.85 -27.27 3.62
C VAL A 57 -35.54 -28.76 3.71
N ALA A 58 -34.69 -29.25 2.82
CA ALA A 58 -33.94 -30.49 2.99
C ALA A 58 -32.45 -30.22 2.91
N SER A 59 -31.72 -30.94 3.75
CA SER A 59 -30.27 -30.86 3.88
C SER A 59 -29.71 -32.24 4.22
N ASP A 60 -28.39 -32.35 4.26
CA ASP A 60 -27.70 -33.55 4.73
C ASP A 60 -27.87 -33.81 6.24
N ILE A 61 -28.22 -32.79 7.02
CA ILE A 61 -28.43 -32.90 8.48
C ILE A 61 -29.90 -33.10 8.87
N GLY A 62 -30.84 -32.94 7.94
CA GLY A 62 -32.25 -33.18 8.17
C GLY A 62 -33.20 -32.34 7.30
N ASP A 63 -34.48 -32.70 7.35
CA ASP A 63 -35.55 -32.12 6.55
C ASP A 63 -36.65 -31.57 7.46
N GLY A 64 -37.22 -30.42 7.09
CA GLY A 64 -38.35 -29.86 7.82
C GLY A 64 -38.79 -28.48 7.36
N CYS A 65 -39.72 -27.90 8.12
CA CYS A 65 -40.20 -26.55 7.92
C CYS A 65 -39.27 -25.53 8.57
N ILE A 66 -39.07 -24.41 7.88
CA ILE A 66 -38.33 -23.23 8.35
C ILE A 66 -39.23 -22.00 8.27
N THR A 67 -38.87 -20.95 9.00
CA THR A 67 -39.64 -19.70 8.93
C THR A 67 -39.56 -19.08 7.53
N ARG A 68 -40.63 -18.36 7.14
CA ARG A 68 -40.65 -17.67 5.85
C ARG A 68 -39.54 -16.62 5.73
N ALA A 69 -39.23 -15.93 6.83
CA ALA A 69 -38.14 -14.97 6.89
C ALA A 69 -36.77 -15.60 6.60
N ALA A 70 -36.49 -16.79 7.16
CA ALA A 70 -35.24 -17.51 6.87
C ALA A 70 -35.15 -17.94 5.40
N PHE A 71 -36.24 -18.45 4.83
CA PHE A 71 -36.31 -18.78 3.41
C PHE A 71 -36.05 -17.56 2.52
N ASP A 72 -36.77 -16.46 2.76
CA ASP A 72 -36.63 -15.24 1.94
C ASP A 72 -35.21 -14.65 2.05
N ALA A 73 -34.56 -14.74 3.23
CA ALA A 73 -33.18 -14.32 3.41
C ALA A 73 -32.18 -15.17 2.60
N VAL A 74 -32.32 -16.50 2.60
CA VAL A 74 -31.46 -17.40 1.80
C VAL A 74 -31.66 -17.15 0.30
N ILE A 75 -32.91 -17.03 -0.16
CA ILE A 75 -33.22 -16.75 -1.56
C ILE A 75 -32.67 -15.37 -1.99
N ALA A 76 -32.82 -14.35 -1.15
CA ALA A 76 -32.27 -13.02 -1.44
C ALA A 76 -30.74 -13.06 -1.58
N ALA A 77 -30.04 -13.72 -0.67
CA ALA A 77 -28.58 -13.88 -0.73
C ALA A 77 -28.13 -14.68 -1.96
N ALA A 78 -28.82 -15.80 -2.28
CA ALA A 78 -28.53 -16.60 -3.46
C ALA A 78 -28.80 -15.83 -4.77
N LYS A 79 -29.87 -15.02 -4.82
CA LYS A 79 -30.19 -14.17 -5.98
C LYS A 79 -29.14 -13.08 -6.19
N ALA A 80 -28.56 -12.54 -5.11
CA ALA A 80 -27.48 -11.55 -5.22
C ALA A 80 -26.23 -12.12 -5.92
N LEU A 81 -25.97 -13.43 -5.82
CA LEU A 81 -24.89 -14.11 -6.54
C LEU A 81 -25.21 -14.38 -8.03
N GLN A 82 -26.45 -14.14 -8.46
CA GLN A 82 -26.88 -14.25 -9.86
C GLN A 82 -26.90 -12.89 -10.57
N ALA A 83 -26.51 -11.81 -9.89
CA ALA A 83 -26.38 -10.49 -10.49
C ALA A 83 -25.29 -10.49 -11.59
N PRO A 84 -25.25 -9.46 -12.47
CA PRO A 84 -24.22 -9.35 -13.49
C PRO A 84 -22.81 -9.53 -12.93
N VAL A 85 -21.94 -10.16 -13.72
CA VAL A 85 -20.56 -10.52 -13.33
C VAL A 85 -19.78 -9.34 -12.73
N SER A 86 -19.98 -8.13 -13.25
CA SER A 86 -19.36 -6.89 -12.76
C SER A 86 -19.78 -6.49 -11.34
N GLU A 87 -20.91 -6.97 -10.85
CA GLU A 87 -21.48 -6.66 -9.53
C GLU A 87 -21.09 -7.69 -8.47
N ILE A 88 -20.87 -8.94 -8.90
CA ILE A 88 -20.58 -10.07 -8.02
C ILE A 88 -19.07 -10.32 -7.83
N ILE A 89 -18.24 -9.91 -8.79
CA ILE A 89 -16.80 -10.16 -8.74
C ILE A 89 -16.11 -9.21 -7.77
N GLU A 90 -15.19 -9.75 -6.97
CA GLU A 90 -14.22 -8.97 -6.23
C GLU A 90 -13.19 -8.35 -7.19
N ARG A 91 -13.19 -7.03 -7.30
CA ARG A 91 -12.34 -6.27 -8.23
C ARG A 91 -11.08 -5.71 -7.57
N ARG A 92 -10.92 -5.87 -6.26
CA ARG A 92 -9.67 -5.55 -5.55
C ARG A 92 -8.67 -6.68 -5.76
N LEU A 93 -7.39 -6.30 -5.91
CA LEU A 93 -6.30 -7.28 -6.02
C LEU A 93 -6.12 -8.05 -4.72
N ALA A 94 -6.22 -7.35 -3.58
CA ALA A 94 -6.23 -7.93 -2.24
C ALA A 94 -7.51 -7.47 -1.49
N PRO A 95 -8.56 -8.31 -1.40
CA PRO A 95 -9.81 -7.95 -0.70
C PRO A 95 -9.68 -7.79 0.82
N PHE A 96 -8.58 -8.28 1.39
CA PHE A 96 -8.28 -8.19 2.81
C PHE A 96 -6.92 -7.53 3.01
N GLU A 97 -6.66 -7.04 4.22
CA GLU A 97 -5.39 -6.40 4.57
C GLU A 97 -4.21 -7.37 4.43
N PRO A 98 -3.18 -7.01 3.64
CA PRO A 98 -1.94 -7.76 3.58
C PRO A 98 -1.18 -7.72 4.93
N SER A 99 -0.62 -8.86 5.32
CA SER A 99 0.37 -8.97 6.42
C SER A 99 1.80 -9.06 5.88
N LYS A 100 1.98 -9.62 4.67
CA LYS A 100 3.28 -9.77 4.01
C LYS A 100 3.10 -9.80 2.50
N ILE A 101 4.02 -9.19 1.76
CA ILE A 101 4.02 -9.18 0.30
C ILE A 101 5.39 -9.65 -0.21
N THR A 102 5.39 -10.68 -1.05
CA THR A 102 6.55 -11.09 -1.85
C THR A 102 6.53 -10.31 -3.15
N LEU A 103 7.51 -9.42 -3.33
CA LEU A 103 7.62 -8.48 -4.45
C LEU A 103 8.05 -9.17 -5.75
N ALA A 104 7.99 -8.42 -6.85
CA ALA A 104 8.39 -8.84 -8.19
C ALA A 104 9.82 -9.40 -8.28
N ASP A 105 10.74 -8.88 -7.46
CA ASP A 105 12.13 -9.31 -7.37
C ASP A 105 12.35 -10.45 -6.35
N GLY A 106 11.27 -11.01 -5.81
CA GLY A 106 11.29 -12.07 -4.81
C GLY A 106 11.56 -11.59 -3.38
N ALA A 107 11.86 -10.31 -3.17
CA ALA A 107 12.07 -9.78 -1.84
C ALA A 107 10.77 -9.74 -1.03
N SER A 108 10.89 -9.79 0.29
CA SER A 108 9.74 -9.72 1.18
C SER A 108 9.58 -8.33 1.79
N LEU A 109 8.38 -7.79 1.67
CA LEU A 109 7.85 -6.67 2.45
C LEU A 109 7.00 -7.22 3.59
N ASP A 110 7.44 -7.04 4.83
CA ASP A 110 6.70 -7.40 6.04
C ASP A 110 5.95 -6.17 6.57
N LEU A 111 4.66 -6.33 6.88
CA LEU A 111 3.74 -5.27 7.29
C LEU A 111 3.23 -5.45 8.73
N ALA A 112 3.73 -6.43 9.49
CA ALA A 112 3.18 -6.77 10.80
C ALA A 112 3.36 -5.67 11.87
N ARG A 113 4.36 -4.79 11.69
CA ARG A 113 4.65 -3.65 12.58
C ARG A 113 4.96 -2.41 11.75
N SER A 114 6.16 -1.85 11.87
CA SER A 114 6.69 -0.89 10.92
C SER A 114 7.09 -1.64 9.64
N PRO A 115 6.63 -1.20 8.45
CA PRO A 115 6.97 -1.85 7.20
C PRO A 115 8.48 -2.01 7.01
N VAL A 116 8.92 -3.24 6.74
CA VAL A 116 10.33 -3.54 6.45
C VAL A 116 10.47 -4.34 5.16
N VAL A 117 11.47 -4.00 4.36
CA VAL A 117 11.80 -4.69 3.11
C VAL A 117 13.25 -5.14 3.14
N GLY A 118 13.48 -6.43 2.92
CA GLY A 118 14.84 -7.01 3.02
C GLY A 118 15.53 -6.75 4.37
N GLY A 119 14.75 -6.70 5.46
CA GLY A 119 15.26 -6.46 6.82
C GLY A 119 15.58 -5.00 7.16
N LYS A 120 15.26 -4.05 6.27
CA LYS A 120 15.46 -2.61 6.49
C LYS A 120 14.12 -1.87 6.49
N PRO A 121 14.00 -0.70 7.15
CA PRO A 121 12.80 0.13 7.04
C PRO A 121 12.42 0.39 5.59
N ALA A 122 11.12 0.28 5.29
CA ALA A 122 10.57 0.63 4.00
C ALA A 122 10.07 2.09 4.00
N ASP A 123 10.09 2.74 2.83
CA ASP A 123 9.57 4.09 2.64
C ASP A 123 8.05 4.07 2.88
N PRO A 124 7.54 4.78 3.90
CA PRO A 124 6.13 4.73 4.27
C PRO A 124 5.21 5.25 3.16
N THR A 125 5.66 6.21 2.35
CA THR A 125 4.88 6.75 1.22
C THR A 125 4.78 5.72 0.12
N ALA A 126 5.91 5.09 -0.25
CA ALA A 126 5.93 4.07 -1.29
C ALA A 126 5.13 2.82 -0.90
N VAL A 127 5.17 2.43 0.39
CA VAL A 127 4.34 1.34 0.92
C VAL A 127 2.86 1.71 0.92
N ALA A 128 2.50 2.93 1.34
CA ALA A 128 1.10 3.38 1.30
C ALA A 128 0.53 3.39 -0.12
N GLU A 129 1.30 3.84 -1.12
CA GLU A 129 0.92 3.78 -2.54
C GLU A 129 0.66 2.34 -3.00
N LEU A 130 1.56 1.40 -2.66
CA LEU A 130 1.39 -0.01 -3.00
C LEU A 130 0.12 -0.59 -2.36
N LEU A 131 -0.10 -0.33 -1.06
CA LEU A 131 -1.29 -0.81 -0.35
C LEU A 131 -2.59 -0.22 -0.92
N ALA A 132 -2.57 1.05 -1.33
CA ALA A 132 -3.71 1.68 -1.98
C ALA A 132 -4.06 0.99 -3.31
N VAL A 133 -3.05 0.64 -4.13
CA VAL A 133 -3.28 -0.11 -5.38
C VAL A 133 -3.92 -1.47 -5.12
N LEU A 134 -3.52 -2.16 -4.06
CA LEU A 134 -4.07 -3.47 -3.72
C LEU A 134 -5.53 -3.42 -3.26
N ALA A 135 -5.90 -2.33 -2.57
CA ALA A 135 -7.20 -2.16 -1.93
C ALA A 135 -8.28 -1.53 -2.82
N VAL A 136 -7.91 -0.84 -3.90
CA VAL A 136 -8.86 -0.15 -4.78
C VAL A 136 -9.43 -1.11 -5.83
N PRO A 137 -10.76 -1.08 -6.09
CA PRO A 137 -11.36 -1.84 -7.18
C PRO A 137 -10.81 -1.43 -8.55
N ALA A 138 -10.36 -2.41 -9.32
CA ALA A 138 -9.88 -2.21 -10.69
C ALA A 138 -11.01 -2.38 -11.73
N GLU A 139 -10.70 -2.04 -12.98
CA GLU A 139 -11.56 -2.34 -14.12
C GLU A 139 -11.39 -3.81 -14.55
N LEU A 140 -12.44 -4.39 -15.13
CA LEU A 140 -12.31 -5.72 -15.73
C LEU A 140 -11.54 -5.61 -17.05
N GLY A 141 -10.50 -6.40 -17.19
CA GLY A 141 -9.76 -6.59 -18.43
C GLY A 141 -10.18 -7.90 -19.12
N SER A 142 -10.14 -7.92 -20.46
CA SER A 142 -10.32 -9.17 -21.21
C SER A 142 -9.01 -9.97 -21.20
N GLU A 143 -9.12 -11.28 -20.99
CA GLU A 143 -7.98 -12.18 -21.10
C GLU A 143 -7.96 -12.88 -22.47
N ALA A 144 -6.93 -12.63 -23.27
CA ALA A 144 -6.52 -13.51 -24.36
C ALA A 144 -5.17 -14.08 -23.93
N GLN A 145 -5.15 -15.32 -23.41
CA GLN A 145 -3.97 -16.09 -22.94
C GLN A 145 -2.63 -15.32 -23.06
N ARG A 146 -2.33 -14.50 -22.05
CA ARG A 146 -1.08 -13.74 -22.02
C ARG A 146 -0.05 -14.47 -21.15
N PRO A 147 1.23 -14.49 -21.52
CA PRO A 147 2.26 -15.07 -20.67
C PRO A 147 2.40 -14.27 -19.37
N VAL A 148 2.58 -14.99 -18.26
CA VAL A 148 2.91 -14.39 -16.97
C VAL A 148 4.33 -13.85 -17.03
N LYS A 149 4.50 -12.55 -16.78
CA LYS A 149 5.82 -11.90 -16.74
C LYS A 149 6.45 -11.98 -15.35
N THR A 150 5.63 -11.84 -14.32
CA THR A 150 6.07 -11.73 -12.93
C THR A 150 4.97 -12.19 -11.99
N MET A 151 5.34 -12.68 -10.82
CA MET A 151 4.41 -13.06 -9.76
C MET A 151 4.66 -12.23 -8.51
N ILE A 152 3.59 -11.90 -7.78
CA ILE A 152 3.62 -11.25 -6.47
C ILE A 152 2.81 -12.10 -5.52
N GLY A 153 3.43 -12.50 -4.41
CA GLY A 153 2.74 -13.24 -3.34
C GLY A 153 2.18 -12.28 -2.30
N ILE A 154 0.96 -12.51 -1.84
CA ILE A 154 0.32 -11.73 -0.79
C ILE A 154 -0.17 -12.69 0.29
N GLN A 155 0.34 -12.54 1.50
CA GLN A 155 -0.23 -13.15 2.69
C GLN A 155 -1.14 -12.13 3.35
N LEU A 156 -2.33 -12.56 3.73
CA LEU A 156 -3.38 -11.73 4.30
C LEU A 156 -3.42 -11.91 5.81
N LYS A 157 -3.89 -10.89 6.54
CA LYS A 157 -4.04 -10.98 8.01
C LYS A 157 -5.04 -12.05 8.47
N ASN A 158 -6.00 -12.42 7.62
CA ASN A 158 -6.95 -13.51 7.90
C ASN A 158 -6.37 -14.92 7.67
N GLY A 159 -5.07 -15.05 7.38
CA GLY A 159 -4.40 -16.31 7.10
C GLY A 159 -4.50 -16.78 5.65
N GLY A 160 -5.28 -16.08 4.81
CA GLY A 160 -5.37 -16.37 3.38
C GLY A 160 -4.10 -16.00 2.61
N SER A 161 -3.93 -16.58 1.42
CA SER A 161 -2.88 -16.17 0.48
C SER A 161 -3.44 -15.95 -0.91
N ILE A 162 -2.89 -14.95 -1.60
CA ILE A 162 -3.21 -14.61 -2.99
C ILE A 162 -1.89 -14.54 -3.76
N VAL A 163 -1.85 -15.11 -4.95
CA VAL A 163 -0.76 -14.87 -5.90
C VAL A 163 -1.30 -13.99 -7.02
N LEU A 164 -0.64 -12.87 -7.27
CA LEU A 164 -0.93 -12.00 -8.41
C LEU A 164 0.03 -12.34 -9.56
N GLU A 165 -0.53 -12.54 -10.74
CA GLU A 165 0.17 -12.75 -12.00
C GLU A 165 0.13 -11.45 -12.80
N LEU A 166 1.30 -10.86 -13.02
CA LEU A 166 1.46 -9.65 -13.82
C LEU A 166 1.65 -10.06 -15.29
N LEU A 167 0.70 -9.68 -16.14
CA LEU A 167 0.62 -10.12 -17.54
C LEU A 167 1.24 -9.11 -18.53
N GLY A 168 1.61 -7.92 -18.05
CA GLY A 168 2.01 -6.78 -18.88
C GLY A 168 0.84 -5.88 -19.28
N ASP A 169 1.15 -4.72 -19.84
CA ASP A 169 0.19 -3.71 -20.35
C ASP A 169 -0.90 -3.30 -19.35
N GLY A 170 -0.57 -3.25 -18.05
CA GLY A 170 -1.52 -2.89 -17.01
C GLY A 170 -2.45 -4.03 -16.57
N LEU A 171 -2.30 -5.25 -17.09
CA LEU A 171 -3.15 -6.39 -16.75
C LEU A 171 -2.54 -7.23 -15.62
N VAL A 172 -3.36 -7.50 -14.60
CA VAL A 172 -3.02 -8.32 -13.44
C VAL A 172 -4.14 -9.31 -13.17
N ARG A 173 -3.80 -10.54 -12.80
CA ARG A 173 -4.78 -11.59 -12.51
C ARG A 173 -4.43 -12.27 -11.19
N ARG A 174 -5.43 -12.71 -10.41
CA ARG A 174 -5.13 -13.62 -9.28
C ARG A 174 -4.98 -15.03 -9.84
N ALA A 175 -3.93 -15.75 -9.42
CA ALA A 175 -3.64 -17.09 -9.92
C ALA A 175 -4.87 -18.00 -9.82
N GLY A 176 -5.17 -18.72 -10.90
CA GLY A 176 -6.36 -19.59 -11.01
C GLY A 176 -7.64 -18.87 -11.46
N GLU A 177 -7.65 -17.54 -11.62
CA GLU A 177 -8.75 -16.83 -12.25
C GLU A 177 -8.67 -16.83 -13.77
N THR A 178 -9.79 -16.59 -14.44
CA THR A 178 -9.93 -16.57 -15.91
C THR A 178 -10.08 -15.16 -16.49
N MET A 179 -10.18 -14.15 -15.63
CA MET A 179 -10.28 -12.75 -16.05
C MET A 179 -9.16 -11.95 -15.40
N ALA A 180 -8.62 -10.99 -16.15
CA ALA A 180 -7.66 -10.03 -15.63
C ALA A 180 -8.39 -8.79 -15.10
N LEU A 181 -7.71 -8.08 -14.22
CA LEU A 181 -8.01 -6.73 -13.79
C LEU A 181 -7.07 -5.77 -14.52
N LYS A 182 -7.63 -4.68 -15.03
CA LYS A 182 -6.88 -3.62 -15.71
C LYS A 182 -6.59 -2.49 -14.73
N LEU A 183 -5.30 -2.21 -14.57
CA LEU A 183 -4.77 -1.14 -13.76
C LEU A 183 -4.41 0.06 -14.62
N THR A 184 -4.40 1.25 -14.00
CA THR A 184 -3.77 2.42 -14.60
C THR A 184 -2.24 2.20 -14.71
N PRO A 185 -1.55 2.91 -15.62
CA PRO A 185 -0.09 2.80 -15.73
C PRO A 185 0.63 3.07 -14.40
N ALA A 186 0.18 4.05 -13.63
CA ALA A 186 0.75 4.39 -12.32
C ALA A 186 0.54 3.26 -11.29
N ALA A 187 -0.66 2.68 -11.23
CA ALA A 187 -0.96 1.57 -10.32
C ALA A 187 -0.16 0.32 -10.67
N TYR A 188 -0.05 -0.01 -11.96
CA TYR A 188 0.78 -1.12 -12.42
C TYR A 188 2.27 -0.90 -12.09
N ALA A 189 2.78 0.32 -12.29
CA ALA A 189 4.15 0.67 -11.96
C ALA A 189 4.43 0.56 -10.45
N ALA A 190 3.51 0.99 -9.60
CA ALA A 190 3.63 0.84 -8.14
C ALA A 190 3.67 -0.64 -7.73
N LEU A 191 2.85 -1.48 -8.36
CA LEU A 191 2.82 -2.92 -8.10
C LEU A 191 4.10 -3.64 -8.55
N ALA A 192 4.71 -3.20 -9.65
CA ALA A 192 5.92 -3.80 -10.21
C ALA A 192 7.23 -3.40 -9.48
N ARG A 193 7.16 -2.55 -8.45
CA ARG A 193 8.33 -2.09 -7.67
C ARG A 193 9.04 -3.25 -6.98
N GLY A 194 10.37 -3.22 -6.99
CA GLY A 194 11.21 -4.13 -6.22
C GLY A 194 11.57 -3.59 -4.85
N ALA A 195 12.34 -4.37 -4.08
CA ALA A 195 12.79 -3.96 -2.75
C ALA A 195 13.57 -2.65 -2.74
N LYS A 196 14.39 -2.39 -3.77
CA LYS A 196 15.16 -1.15 -3.85
C LYS A 196 14.27 0.10 -3.96
N ASP A 197 13.09 -0.02 -4.55
CA ASP A 197 12.19 1.11 -4.76
C ASP A 197 11.30 1.36 -3.53
N LEU A 198 11.10 0.33 -2.71
CA LEU A 198 10.33 0.40 -1.46
C LEU A 198 11.22 0.64 -0.24
N ALA A 199 12.53 0.50 -0.33
CA ALA A 199 13.43 0.74 0.78
C ALA A 199 13.45 2.22 1.18
N ASP A 200 13.39 2.51 2.48
CA ASP A 200 13.58 3.87 2.96
C ASP A 200 15.01 4.32 2.66
N ARG A 201 15.13 5.38 1.87
CA ARG A 201 16.41 5.99 1.51
C ARG A 201 16.72 7.20 2.38
N SER A 202 15.89 7.55 3.37
CA SER A 202 16.13 8.70 4.23
C SER A 202 17.42 8.51 5.02
N VAL A 203 18.36 9.43 4.84
CA VAL A 203 19.58 9.52 5.65
C VAL A 203 19.28 10.29 6.94
N TRP A 204 18.55 11.40 6.81
CA TRP A 204 17.88 12.07 7.90
C TRP A 204 16.71 12.90 7.38
N THR A 205 15.80 13.22 8.30
CA THR A 205 14.67 14.12 8.09
C THR A 205 14.57 15.00 9.32
N GLU A 206 14.71 16.29 9.12
CA GLU A 206 14.60 17.33 10.13
C GLU A 206 13.47 18.29 9.73
N GLU A 207 12.88 18.94 10.71
CA GLU A 207 11.93 20.03 10.47
C GLU A 207 12.72 21.32 10.15
N PRO A 208 12.54 21.98 9.00
CA PRO A 208 13.36 23.13 8.61
C PRO A 208 13.41 24.25 9.66
N THR A 209 12.31 24.46 10.38
CA THR A 209 12.20 25.48 11.42
C THR A 209 12.98 25.16 12.70
N THR A 210 13.34 23.90 12.94
CA THR A 210 14.20 23.51 14.07
C THR A 210 15.69 23.64 13.75
N ILE A 211 16.07 23.88 12.49
CA ILE A 211 17.46 24.14 12.11
C ILE A 211 17.80 25.59 12.46
N VAL A 212 18.61 25.77 13.51
CA VAL A 212 18.94 27.07 14.10
C VAL A 212 20.26 27.66 13.60
N ALA A 213 21.13 26.83 13.02
CA ALA A 213 22.32 27.31 12.35
C ALA A 213 22.73 26.45 11.16
N LEU A 214 23.33 27.10 10.17
CA LEU A 214 23.97 26.51 9.00
C LEU A 214 25.41 27.00 8.95
N GLN A 215 26.38 26.10 8.88
CA GLN A 215 27.79 26.43 8.70
C GLN A 215 28.28 25.90 7.36
N ILE A 216 28.97 26.72 6.58
CA ILE A 216 29.58 26.35 5.30
C ILE A 216 31.03 26.85 5.30
N ASP A 217 32.00 25.95 5.22
CA ASP A 217 33.45 26.29 5.16
C ASP A 217 33.91 27.31 6.21
N GLY A 218 33.37 27.21 7.44
CA GLY A 218 33.71 28.12 8.54
C GLY A 218 32.83 29.38 8.62
N ILE A 219 32.02 29.69 7.62
CA ILE A 219 31.01 30.76 7.67
C ILE A 219 29.77 30.23 8.36
N THR A 220 29.33 30.90 9.42
CA THR A 220 28.15 30.51 10.19
C THR A 220 26.99 31.45 9.89
N TYR A 221 25.86 30.87 9.52
CA TYR A 221 24.56 31.51 9.43
C TYR A 221 23.71 31.08 10.62
N ALA A 222 23.36 32.01 11.50
CA ALA A 222 22.50 31.74 12.66
C ALA A 222 21.11 32.32 12.44
N ARG A 223 20.09 31.50 12.66
CA ARG A 223 18.68 31.88 12.54
C ARG A 223 18.35 32.89 13.64
N GLY A 224 17.70 33.99 13.27
CA GLY A 224 17.22 35.02 14.18
C GLY A 224 15.92 34.64 14.89
N ALA A 225 15.39 35.57 15.68
CA ALA A 225 14.12 35.40 16.37
C ALA A 225 12.92 35.58 15.42
N VAL A 226 13.11 36.28 14.29
CA VAL A 226 12.07 36.49 13.28
C VAL A 226 12.19 35.45 12.17
N ILE A 227 11.04 34.95 11.69
CA ILE A 227 11.00 33.99 10.56
C ILE A 227 11.70 34.60 9.34
N GLY A 228 12.66 33.86 8.78
CA GLY A 228 13.46 34.28 7.62
C GLY A 228 14.65 35.20 7.96
N GLU A 229 14.82 35.59 9.22
CA GLU A 229 16.00 36.34 9.67
C GLU A 229 17.21 35.42 9.83
N TRP A 230 18.32 35.82 9.22
CA TRP A 230 19.60 35.11 9.31
C TRP A 230 20.72 36.11 9.53
N THR A 231 21.58 35.81 10.48
CA THR A 231 22.81 36.56 10.75
C THR A 231 24.01 35.74 10.28
N ARG A 232 25.08 36.41 9.84
CA ARG A 232 26.29 35.76 9.30
C ARG A 232 27.53 36.15 10.09
N THR A 233 28.36 35.16 10.38
CA THR A 233 29.69 35.32 10.97
C THR A 233 30.73 34.64 10.06
N PRO A 234 31.77 35.35 9.59
CA PRO A 234 32.03 36.79 9.81
C PRO A 234 30.96 37.69 9.18
N ALA A 235 30.82 38.91 9.69
CA ALA A 235 29.82 39.87 9.23
C ALA A 235 29.93 40.11 7.71
N GLY A 236 28.80 40.11 7.01
CA GLY A 236 28.72 40.28 5.56
C GLY A 236 27.28 40.38 5.09
N GLN A 237 27.06 40.54 3.79
CA GLN A 237 25.71 40.54 3.22
C GLN A 237 25.06 39.16 3.39
N VAL A 238 23.79 39.15 3.80
CA VAL A 238 23.01 37.92 3.97
C VAL A 238 21.77 37.98 3.09
N ASN A 239 21.59 36.96 2.25
CA ASN A 239 20.32 36.72 1.57
C ASN A 239 19.54 35.66 2.37
N GLY A 240 18.72 36.10 3.32
CA GLY A 240 17.98 35.21 4.22
C GLY A 240 17.10 34.21 3.49
N ALA A 241 16.44 34.62 2.40
CA ALA A 241 15.61 33.73 1.59
C ALA A 241 16.42 32.58 0.95
N ARG A 242 17.65 32.86 0.50
CA ARG A 242 18.55 31.81 -0.02
C ARG A 242 19.02 30.85 1.07
N VAL A 243 19.36 31.38 2.25
CA VAL A 243 19.74 30.54 3.40
C VAL A 243 18.58 29.64 3.81
N GLU A 244 17.37 30.20 3.91
CA GLU A 244 16.16 29.45 4.24
C GLU A 244 15.85 28.35 3.23
N ALA A 245 15.93 28.66 1.93
CA ALA A 245 15.72 27.68 0.87
C ALA A 245 16.76 26.55 0.91
N LEU A 246 18.02 26.87 1.20
CA LEU A 246 19.08 25.88 1.35
C LEU A 246 18.85 25.00 2.59
N VAL A 247 18.50 25.59 3.72
CA VAL A 247 18.17 24.87 4.96
C VAL A 247 16.99 23.93 4.73
N GLY A 248 15.91 24.40 4.10
CA GLY A 248 14.77 23.56 3.75
C GLY A 248 15.15 22.39 2.83
N ALA A 249 16.04 22.61 1.86
CA ALA A 249 16.51 21.56 0.97
C ALA A 249 17.45 20.54 1.65
N LEU A 250 18.22 20.95 2.66
CA LEU A 250 19.13 20.08 3.41
C LEU A 250 18.47 19.40 4.63
N ALA A 251 17.28 19.86 5.03
CA ALA A 251 16.53 19.32 6.15
C ALA A 251 16.15 17.85 5.92
N THR A 252 15.88 17.46 4.67
CA THR A 252 15.64 16.06 4.30
C THR A 252 16.68 15.60 3.29
N LEU A 253 17.45 14.56 3.64
CA LEU A 253 18.41 13.96 2.71
C LEU A 253 18.05 12.52 2.42
N LYS A 254 18.10 12.16 1.13
CA LYS A 254 17.91 10.79 0.66
C LYS A 254 19.20 10.23 0.08
N ARG A 255 19.50 8.97 0.42
CA ARG A 255 20.61 8.18 -0.09
C ARG A 255 20.48 8.05 -1.61
N SER A 256 21.59 8.29 -2.29
CA SER A 256 21.73 8.03 -3.72
C SER A 256 22.23 6.60 -3.94
N PRO A 257 21.64 5.84 -4.88
CA PRO A 257 22.21 4.56 -5.31
C PRO A 257 23.47 4.73 -6.19
N GLU A 258 23.73 5.95 -6.68
CA GLU A 258 24.83 6.25 -7.59
C GLU A 258 26.08 6.64 -6.82
N VAL A 259 27.17 5.88 -7.03
CA VAL A 259 28.50 6.21 -6.55
C VAL A 259 29.22 6.94 -7.68
N ALA A 260 29.06 8.26 -7.72
CA ALA A 260 29.84 9.11 -8.63
C ALA A 260 31.20 9.46 -8.01
N SER A 261 32.18 9.76 -8.85
CA SER A 261 33.49 10.26 -8.42
C SER A 261 33.32 11.46 -7.48
N PHE A 262 33.96 11.42 -6.32
CA PHE A 262 33.84 12.45 -5.31
C PHE A 262 35.14 13.26 -5.20
N THR A 263 35.02 14.57 -5.42
CA THR A 263 36.09 15.54 -5.12
C THR A 263 35.49 16.56 -4.18
N LYS A 264 35.97 16.62 -2.94
CA LYS A 264 35.46 17.54 -1.91
C LYS A 264 35.55 19.00 -2.39
N ALA A 265 34.47 19.76 -2.19
CA ALA A 265 34.40 21.19 -2.47
C ALA A 265 34.09 22.01 -1.20
N HIS A 266 33.12 21.57 -0.39
CA HIS A 266 32.64 22.31 0.78
C HIS A 266 32.34 21.36 1.96
N ASP A 267 32.52 21.83 3.19
CA ASP A 267 31.94 21.22 4.39
C ASP A 267 30.72 22.02 4.83
N VAL A 268 29.61 21.32 5.03
CA VAL A 268 28.33 21.88 5.49
C VAL A 268 27.94 21.24 6.81
N THR A 269 27.54 22.04 7.78
CA THR A 269 27.01 21.55 9.07
C THR A 269 25.70 22.26 9.41
N LEU A 270 24.69 21.51 9.81
CA LEU A 270 23.44 22.01 10.36
C LEU A 270 23.43 21.80 11.87
N ALA A 271 23.00 22.83 12.62
CA ALA A 271 22.65 22.68 14.03
C ALA A 271 21.12 22.64 14.15
N VAL A 272 20.61 21.55 14.71
CA VAL A 272 19.18 21.29 14.90
C VAL A 272 18.85 21.45 16.38
N ALA A 273 17.92 22.32 16.72
CA ALA A 273 17.44 22.50 18.07
C ALA A 273 16.76 21.21 18.57
N ALA A 274 17.17 20.75 19.74
CA ALA A 274 16.52 19.65 20.43
C ALA A 274 15.45 20.21 21.39
N PRO A 275 14.32 19.50 21.62
CA PRO A 275 13.31 19.91 22.61
C PRO A 275 13.88 20.10 24.01
N ALA A 276 14.90 19.31 24.36
CA ALA A 276 15.69 19.46 25.58
C ALA A 276 17.15 19.10 25.28
N GLY A 277 18.08 19.84 25.90
CA GLY A 277 19.52 19.59 25.78
C GLY A 277 20.20 20.34 24.62
N PRO A 278 21.47 20.01 24.32
CA PRO A 278 22.24 20.69 23.30
C PRO A 278 21.71 20.38 21.89
N ALA A 279 21.95 21.31 20.96
CA ALA A 279 21.61 21.11 19.56
C ALA A 279 22.34 19.90 18.96
N VAL A 280 21.62 19.13 18.14
CA VAL A 280 22.18 18.01 17.36
C VAL A 280 22.88 18.59 16.13
N ARG A 281 24.07 18.06 15.81
CA ARG A 281 24.81 18.46 14.61
C ARG A 281 24.66 17.43 13.50
N ARG A 282 24.31 17.89 12.29
CA ARG A 282 24.35 17.09 11.07
C ARG A 282 25.44 17.63 10.16
N SER A 283 26.33 16.77 9.70
CA SER A 283 27.44 17.19 8.85
C SER A 283 27.37 16.51 7.50
N LEU A 284 27.70 17.28 6.48
CA LEU A 284 27.68 16.89 5.09
C LEU A 284 28.94 17.41 4.39
N THR A 285 29.72 16.54 3.77
CA THR A 285 30.81 16.96 2.90
C THR A 285 30.31 16.98 1.47
N VAL A 286 30.24 18.17 0.87
CA VAL A 286 29.70 18.41 -0.46
C VAL A 286 30.84 18.39 -1.48
N GLY A 287 30.68 17.59 -2.53
CA GLY A 287 31.63 17.47 -3.61
C GLY A 287 31.46 18.56 -4.67
N ALA A 288 32.39 18.58 -5.63
CA ALA A 288 32.38 19.50 -6.75
C ALA A 288 31.09 19.37 -7.59
N ARG A 289 30.66 20.50 -8.13
CA ARG A 289 29.50 20.60 -9.02
C ARG A 289 29.78 19.85 -10.33
N VAL A 290 28.85 18.98 -10.74
CA VAL A 290 28.86 18.31 -12.04
C VAL A 290 27.50 18.49 -12.73
N GLN A 291 27.35 18.04 -13.98
CA GLN A 291 26.06 18.15 -14.69
C GLN A 291 24.93 17.49 -13.85
N GLY A 292 23.86 18.25 -13.60
CA GLY A 292 22.68 17.79 -12.85
C GLY A 292 22.72 17.85 -11.30
N GLY A 293 23.89 18.00 -10.66
CA GLY A 293 23.97 18.13 -9.19
C GLY A 293 25.39 18.12 -8.61
N CYS A 294 25.52 17.70 -7.35
CA CYS A 294 26.80 17.37 -6.71
C CYS A 294 26.60 16.17 -5.78
N THR A 295 27.63 15.34 -5.67
CA THR A 295 27.65 14.20 -4.74
C THR A 295 28.04 14.73 -3.37
N ALA A 296 27.39 14.26 -2.31
CA ALA A 296 27.75 14.62 -0.95
C ALA A 296 27.76 13.40 -0.03
N HIS A 297 28.51 13.49 1.06
CA HIS A 297 28.64 12.44 2.06
C HIS A 297 28.13 12.89 3.41
N ALA A 298 27.21 12.12 3.98
CA ALA A 298 26.66 12.28 5.32
C ALA A 298 27.14 11.11 6.18
N GLY A 299 28.31 11.25 6.81
CA GLY A 299 29.01 10.12 7.42
C GLY A 299 29.42 9.09 6.35
N THR A 300 28.96 7.83 6.48
CA THR A 300 29.21 6.78 5.48
C THR A 300 28.20 6.78 4.33
N GLU A 301 27.18 7.63 4.40
CA GLU A 301 26.09 7.65 3.43
C GLU A 301 26.41 8.57 2.25
N THR A 302 26.11 8.12 1.03
CA THR A 302 26.25 8.93 -0.18
C THR A 302 24.90 9.47 -0.60
N VAL A 303 24.83 10.78 -0.85
CA VAL A 303 23.62 11.48 -1.31
C VAL A 303 23.90 12.26 -2.58
N ARG A 304 22.85 12.52 -3.35
CA ARG A 304 22.91 13.37 -4.53
C ARG A 304 22.11 14.64 -4.26
N LEU A 305 22.79 15.77 -4.26
CA LEU A 305 22.14 17.07 -4.09
C LEU A 305 21.76 17.65 -5.46
N PRO A 306 20.58 18.27 -5.58
CA PRO A 306 20.19 19.00 -6.78
C PRO A 306 21.16 20.13 -7.11
N ALA A 307 21.22 20.46 -8.40
CA ALA A 307 21.96 21.59 -8.93
C ALA A 307 21.85 22.88 -8.08
N SER A 308 20.63 23.29 -7.80
CA SER A 308 20.31 24.51 -7.05
C SER A 308 20.86 24.51 -5.62
N VAL A 309 20.92 23.35 -4.97
CA VAL A 309 21.48 23.19 -3.62
C VAL A 309 22.99 23.40 -3.67
N CYS A 310 23.67 22.74 -4.61
CA CYS A 310 25.11 22.87 -4.80
C CYS A 310 25.51 24.32 -5.12
N ASP A 311 24.77 24.97 -6.03
CA ASP A 311 25.02 26.35 -6.42
C ASP A 311 24.80 27.31 -5.23
N SER A 312 23.80 27.02 -4.38
CA SER A 312 23.53 27.79 -3.16
C SER A 312 24.63 27.61 -2.11
N VAL A 313 25.14 26.39 -1.92
CA VAL A 313 26.28 26.12 -1.03
C VAL A 313 27.51 26.91 -1.47
N THR A 314 27.88 26.81 -2.76
CA THR A 314 29.04 27.55 -3.30
C THR A 314 28.87 29.06 -3.21
N ALA A 315 27.66 29.58 -3.39
CA ALA A 315 27.40 31.00 -3.28
C ALA A 315 27.48 31.51 -1.82
N LEU A 316 27.08 30.70 -0.85
CA LEU A 316 27.09 31.04 0.58
C LEU A 316 28.42 30.71 1.28
N ALA A 317 29.32 29.97 0.61
CA ALA A 317 30.68 29.70 1.07
C ALA A 317 31.66 30.87 0.88
N LYS A 318 31.21 31.99 0.30
CA LYS A 318 32.00 33.22 0.07
C LYS A 318 31.61 34.27 1.09
#